data_AF-A0A8S2HQ23-F1
#
_entry.id   AF-A0A8S2HQ23-F1
#
_cell.length_a   1.000
_cell.length_b   1.000
_cell.length_c   1.000
_cell.angle_alpha   90.00
_cell.angle_beta   90.00
_cell.angle_gamma   90.00
#
_symmetry.space_group_name_H-M   'P 1'
#
loop_
_entity.id
_entity.type
_entity.pdbx_description
1 polymer ?
#
loop_
_entity_poly.entity_id
_entity_poly.type
_entity_poly.pdbx_seq_one_letter_code
_entity_poly.pdbx_strand_id
1 'polypeptide(L)'
;MKHKNCELVMYYLNDLKILQDLIKQSFVRDTYESSIRFISENINEFCTKIKKKFNRTLASQDGLGEDDIRDYKISAEHPQQIQILKEYLGSYLLSPETLLQNIISELHERSRVLTEENLFNPLVGIYLNNLYMLKNSFKELEMFYRNSCKKFENRFDLLVQCARELIPTNDFKQIADIILNISKSSYVLKDHLGEQVEETYHNTVEYLLQHLSNFSENADPLLQKCKLDSQETFTDLNEIYNNFIIKIIKYFGEINVKIEELFKRSRDLALEDIQKLVDDMDAIRTIPELESKTAGTYYRTVENIRGYMQELQIEAEQLLFNPLTGDFWMDDSCRS
;
A
#
# COMPACT_ATOMS: atom_id res chain seq x y z
N MET A 1 25.75 29.72 -28.49
CA MET A 1 26.35 30.99 -28.99
C MET A 1 26.49 31.98 -27.83
N LYS A 2 27.49 32.85 -27.79
CA LYS A 2 27.54 33.95 -26.81
C LYS A 2 26.57 35.07 -27.25
N HIS A 3 26.01 35.86 -26.34
CA HIS A 3 25.08 36.96 -26.66
C HIS A 3 25.61 37.91 -27.75
N LYS A 4 26.92 38.24 -27.69
CA LYS A 4 27.63 39.03 -28.73
C LYS A 4 27.57 38.42 -30.14
N ASN A 5 27.44 37.10 -30.25
CA ASN A 5 27.32 36.43 -31.55
C ASN A 5 25.90 36.59 -32.11
N CYS A 6 24.87 36.64 -31.27
CA CYS A 6 23.50 36.88 -31.71
C CYS A 6 23.32 38.31 -32.24
N GLU A 7 23.94 39.30 -31.59
CA GLU A 7 23.99 40.69 -32.06
C GLU A 7 24.68 40.81 -33.42
N LEU A 8 25.80 40.10 -33.61
CA LEU A 8 26.51 40.09 -34.88
C LEU A 8 25.68 39.41 -35.99
N VAL A 9 24.99 38.31 -35.70
CA VAL A 9 24.07 37.66 -36.63
C VAL A 9 22.92 38.61 -37.01
N MET A 10 22.35 39.32 -36.03
CA MET A 10 21.32 40.32 -36.28
C MET A 10 21.82 41.45 -37.19
N TYR A 11 23.03 41.95 -36.95
CA TYR A 11 23.66 42.97 -37.78
C TYR A 11 23.77 42.52 -39.24
N TYR A 12 24.28 41.30 -39.50
CA TYR A 12 24.38 40.79 -40.87
C TYR A 12 23.03 40.49 -41.51
N LEU A 13 22.04 40.01 -40.75
CA LEU A 13 20.68 39.83 -41.26
C LEU A 13 20.02 41.17 -41.64
N ASN A 14 20.31 42.24 -40.90
CA ASN A 14 19.90 43.59 -41.24
C ASN A 14 20.52 44.07 -42.55
N ASP A 15 21.84 43.93 -42.69
CA ASP A 15 22.54 44.33 -43.91
C ASP A 15 22.01 43.57 -45.13
N LEU A 16 21.79 42.26 -45.02
CA LEU A 16 21.21 41.45 -46.09
C LEU A 16 19.78 41.88 -46.45
N LYS A 17 18.96 42.23 -45.46
CA LYS A 17 17.59 42.73 -45.67
C LYS A 17 17.60 44.08 -46.39
N ILE A 18 18.45 45.01 -45.96
CA ILE A 18 18.63 46.31 -46.61
C ILE A 18 19.10 46.13 -48.06
N LEU A 19 20.09 45.25 -48.28
CA LEU A 19 20.59 44.93 -49.62
C LEU A 19 19.51 44.31 -50.50
N GLN A 20 18.68 43.43 -49.95
CA GLN A 20 17.55 42.83 -50.66
C GLN A 20 16.55 43.90 -51.12
N ASP A 21 16.21 44.83 -50.23
CA ASP A 21 15.25 45.91 -50.51
C ASP A 21 15.77 46.90 -51.58
N LEU A 22 17.09 47.16 -51.58
CA LEU A 22 17.75 48.07 -52.52
C LEU A 22 18.01 47.44 -53.90
N ILE A 23 18.63 46.26 -53.92
CA ILE A 23 19.16 45.65 -55.16
C ILE A 23 18.06 44.92 -55.94
N LYS A 24 17.06 44.35 -55.25
CA LYS A 24 15.92 43.62 -55.83
C LYS A 24 16.29 42.52 -56.84
N GLN A 25 17.47 41.92 -56.69
CA GLN A 25 17.92 40.78 -57.49
C GLN A 25 17.61 39.47 -56.78
N SER A 26 17.27 38.43 -57.54
CA SER A 26 16.88 37.12 -56.99
C SER A 26 17.98 36.52 -56.11
N PHE A 27 19.25 36.60 -56.53
CA PHE A 27 20.37 36.03 -55.77
C PHE A 27 20.52 36.63 -54.36
N VAL A 28 20.16 37.91 -54.17
CA VAL A 28 20.24 38.56 -52.84
C VAL A 28 19.13 38.05 -51.93
N ARG A 29 17.90 37.93 -52.46
CA ARG A 29 16.78 37.31 -51.74
C ARG A 29 17.10 35.86 -51.38
N ASP A 30 17.58 35.07 -52.33
CA ASP A 30 17.87 33.64 -52.13
C ASP A 30 18.98 33.45 -51.06
N THR A 31 19.94 34.38 -51.00
CA THR A 31 20.99 34.42 -49.96
C THR A 31 20.42 34.76 -48.58
N TYR A 32 19.55 35.77 -48.49
CA TYR A 32 18.89 36.15 -47.23
C TYR A 32 18.01 35.01 -46.69
N GLU A 33 17.15 34.44 -47.54
CA GLU A 33 16.26 33.33 -47.18
C GLU A 33 17.06 32.08 -46.77
N SER A 34 18.13 31.76 -47.51
CA SER A 34 19.02 30.63 -47.15
C SER A 34 19.72 30.85 -45.81
N SER A 35 20.09 32.08 -45.48
CA SER A 35 20.72 32.43 -44.20
C SER A 35 19.74 32.26 -43.04
N ILE A 36 18.49 32.75 -43.19
CA ILE A 36 17.42 32.55 -42.20
C ILE A 36 17.16 31.07 -41.96
N ARG A 37 17.04 30.29 -43.04
CA ARG A 37 16.80 28.84 -42.97
C ARG A 37 17.95 28.14 -42.24
N PHE A 38 19.20 28.41 -42.63
CA PHE A 38 20.38 27.83 -42.00
C PHE A 38 20.45 28.13 -40.50
N ILE A 39 20.19 29.37 -40.09
CA ILE A 39 20.19 29.77 -38.68
C ILE A 39 19.09 29.02 -37.93
N SER A 40 17.88 28.96 -38.49
CA SER A 40 16.73 28.28 -37.90
C SER A 40 16.96 26.78 -37.72
N GLU A 41 17.47 26.11 -38.76
CA GLU A 41 17.81 24.68 -38.73
C GLU A 41 18.84 24.38 -37.63
N ASN A 42 19.90 25.18 -37.52
CA ASN A 42 20.91 25.00 -36.47
C ASN A 42 20.36 25.19 -35.05
N ILE A 43 19.48 26.18 -34.83
CA ILE A 43 18.81 26.38 -33.54
C ILE A 43 17.94 25.16 -33.21
N ASN A 44 17.15 24.69 -34.17
CA ASN A 44 16.27 23.53 -34.01
C ASN A 44 17.07 22.25 -33.72
N GLU A 45 18.17 22.04 -34.42
CA GLU A 45 19.06 20.90 -34.21
C GLU A 45 19.69 20.94 -32.81
N PHE A 46 20.15 22.13 -32.37
CA PHE A 46 20.68 22.35 -31.02
C PHE A 46 19.63 22.00 -29.94
N CYS A 47 18.42 22.56 -30.04
CA CYS A 47 17.33 22.27 -29.10
C CYS A 47 16.98 20.78 -29.08
N THR A 48 16.93 20.14 -30.24
CA THR A 48 16.63 18.70 -30.36
C THR A 48 17.70 17.84 -29.68
N LYS A 49 18.98 18.15 -29.90
CA LYS A 49 20.10 17.46 -29.25
C LYS A 49 20.04 17.58 -27.73
N ILE A 50 19.69 18.75 -27.22
CA ILE A 50 19.62 19.03 -25.79
C ILE A 50 18.45 18.31 -25.13
N LYS A 51 17.26 18.37 -25.73
CA LYS A 51 16.10 17.58 -25.28
C LYS A 51 16.46 16.09 -25.23
N LYS A 52 17.05 15.57 -26.30
CA LYS A 52 17.41 14.15 -26.39
C LYS A 52 18.43 13.75 -25.33
N LYS A 53 19.46 14.58 -25.07
CA LYS A 53 20.45 14.33 -24.02
C LYS A 53 19.77 14.32 -22.65
N PHE A 54 19.00 15.37 -22.35
CA PHE A 54 18.33 15.53 -21.06
C PHE A 54 17.30 14.43 -20.79
N ASN A 55 16.44 14.10 -21.74
CA ASN A 55 15.42 13.07 -21.56
C ASN A 55 16.05 11.68 -21.32
N ARG A 56 17.22 11.41 -21.93
CA ARG A 56 18.00 10.20 -21.64
C ARG A 56 18.54 10.20 -20.22
N THR A 57 19.14 11.29 -19.75
CA THR A 57 19.65 11.37 -18.38
C THR A 57 18.52 11.26 -17.37
N LEU A 58 17.41 11.97 -17.61
CA LEU A 58 16.19 11.85 -16.81
C LEU A 58 15.70 10.39 -16.74
N ALA A 59 15.91 9.59 -17.80
CA ALA A 59 15.57 8.16 -17.92
C ALA A 59 16.52 7.19 -17.26
N SER A 60 17.70 7.65 -16.88
CA SER A 60 18.71 6.79 -16.31
C SER A 60 18.30 6.32 -14.91
N GLN A 61 18.90 5.21 -14.50
CA GLN A 61 18.81 4.72 -13.11
C GLN A 61 19.67 5.57 -12.16
N ASP A 62 20.58 6.39 -12.69
CA ASP A 62 21.47 7.24 -11.90
C ASP A 62 20.79 8.56 -11.51
N GLY A 63 19.72 8.94 -12.22
CA GLY A 63 19.01 10.20 -12.02
C GLY A 63 19.72 11.40 -12.66
N LEU A 64 19.26 12.61 -12.31
CA LEU A 64 19.84 13.87 -12.74
C LEU A 64 20.96 14.31 -11.79
N GLY A 65 22.09 14.75 -12.34
CA GLY A 65 23.08 15.53 -11.60
C GLY A 65 22.75 17.02 -11.59
N GLU A 66 23.39 17.77 -10.68
CA GLU A 66 23.29 19.24 -10.66
C GLU A 66 23.79 19.87 -11.97
N ASP A 67 24.86 19.31 -12.55
CA ASP A 67 25.43 19.78 -13.81
C ASP A 67 24.46 19.54 -14.98
N ASP A 68 23.71 18.43 -15.01
CA ASP A 68 22.71 18.17 -16.05
C ASP A 68 21.59 19.23 -16.02
N ILE A 69 21.14 19.60 -14.82
CA ILE A 69 20.09 20.60 -14.65
C ILE A 69 20.62 21.99 -15.00
N ARG A 70 21.84 22.32 -14.59
CA ARG A 70 22.50 23.59 -14.91
C ARG A 70 22.69 23.73 -16.41
N ASP A 71 23.22 22.70 -17.08
CA ASP A 71 23.42 22.66 -18.53
C ASP A 71 22.10 22.84 -19.28
N TYR A 72 21.06 22.12 -18.84
CA TYR A 72 19.74 22.22 -19.46
C TYR A 72 19.10 23.59 -19.22
N LYS A 73 19.25 24.18 -18.03
CA LYS A 73 18.74 25.51 -17.72
C LYS A 73 19.41 26.60 -18.55
N ILE A 74 20.74 26.61 -18.63
CA ILE A 74 21.49 27.53 -19.50
C ILE A 74 21.02 27.39 -20.94
N SER A 75 20.80 26.15 -21.37
CA SER A 75 20.28 25.86 -22.71
C SER A 75 18.83 26.32 -22.92
N ALA A 76 17.99 26.26 -21.88
CA ALA A 76 16.60 26.72 -21.90
C ALA A 76 16.49 28.25 -21.87
N GLU A 77 17.48 28.94 -21.32
CA GLU A 77 17.61 30.40 -21.38
C GLU A 77 18.18 30.86 -22.74
N HIS A 78 18.83 29.98 -23.50
CA HIS A 78 19.43 30.34 -24.79
C HIS A 78 18.41 30.86 -25.83
N PRO A 79 17.21 30.26 -26.00
CA PRO A 79 16.15 30.84 -26.82
C PRO A 79 15.78 32.29 -26.47
N GLN A 80 15.82 32.68 -25.19
CA GLN A 80 15.56 34.07 -24.78
C GLN A 80 16.66 35.02 -25.29
N GLN A 81 17.91 34.56 -25.35
CA GLN A 81 19.02 35.33 -25.92
C GLN A 81 18.92 35.45 -27.45
N ILE A 82 18.16 34.57 -28.09
CA ILE A 82 17.93 34.57 -29.55
C ILE A 82 16.62 35.30 -29.89
N GLN A 83 15.86 35.75 -28.88
CA GLN A 83 14.66 36.57 -29.05
C GLN A 83 14.90 37.83 -29.89
N ILE A 84 16.12 38.37 -29.88
CA ILE A 84 16.52 39.52 -30.71
C ILE A 84 16.36 39.22 -32.20
N LEU A 85 16.48 37.95 -32.60
CA LEU A 85 16.34 37.51 -33.98
C LEU A 85 14.87 37.22 -34.37
N LYS A 86 13.92 37.40 -33.46
CA LYS A 86 12.50 37.04 -33.67
C LYS A 86 11.89 37.73 -34.89
N GLU A 87 12.28 38.98 -35.17
CA GLU A 87 11.77 39.73 -36.32
C GLU A 87 12.21 39.17 -37.68
N TYR A 88 13.31 38.42 -37.73
CA TYR A 88 13.83 37.78 -38.94
C TYR A 88 13.39 36.33 -39.05
N LEU A 89 13.46 35.61 -37.93
CA LEU A 89 13.19 34.17 -37.88
C LEU A 89 11.67 33.89 -37.79
N GLY A 90 10.86 34.84 -37.35
CA GLY A 90 9.39 34.73 -37.36
C GLY A 90 8.89 33.44 -36.71
N SER A 91 8.14 32.62 -37.47
CA SER A 91 7.61 31.33 -37.04
C SER A 91 8.66 30.21 -36.94
N TYR A 92 9.88 30.42 -37.46
CA TYR A 92 10.96 29.43 -37.38
C TYR A 92 11.67 29.43 -36.02
N LEU A 93 11.44 30.44 -35.17
CA LEU A 93 12.01 30.51 -33.83
C LEU A 93 11.20 29.64 -32.85
N LEU A 94 11.85 28.62 -32.28
CA LEU A 94 11.30 27.85 -31.15
C LEU A 94 11.03 28.78 -29.97
N SER A 95 9.83 28.69 -29.39
CA SER A 95 9.51 29.48 -28.21
C SER A 95 10.34 29.00 -27.01
N PRO A 96 10.82 29.89 -26.13
CA PRO A 96 11.54 29.52 -24.91
C PRO A 96 10.78 28.49 -24.05
N GLU A 97 9.45 28.54 -24.08
CA GLU A 97 8.56 27.64 -23.36
C GLU A 97 8.68 26.18 -23.84
N THR A 98 9.18 25.93 -25.06
CA THR A 98 9.25 24.57 -25.64
C THR A 98 10.17 23.63 -24.85
N LEU A 99 11.21 24.14 -24.17
CA LEU A 99 12.12 23.31 -23.37
C LEU A 99 11.55 22.99 -21.98
N LEU A 100 10.79 23.91 -21.38
CA LEU A 100 10.05 23.65 -20.14
C LEU A 100 8.90 22.68 -20.39
N GLN A 101 8.16 22.85 -21.51
CA GLN A 101 7.10 21.92 -21.91
C GLN A 101 7.64 20.51 -22.18
N ASN A 102 8.88 20.38 -22.67
CA ASN A 102 9.55 19.08 -22.78
C ASN A 102 9.76 18.44 -21.40
N ILE A 103 10.25 19.18 -20.40
CA ILE A 103 10.39 18.67 -19.02
C ILE A 103 9.03 18.20 -18.50
N ILE A 104 8.00 19.05 -18.60
CA ILE A 104 6.65 18.74 -18.10
C ILE A 104 6.09 17.47 -18.76
N SER A 105 6.23 17.34 -20.09
CA SER A 105 5.75 16.18 -20.84
C SER A 105 6.44 14.89 -20.41
N GLU A 106 7.76 14.91 -20.27
CA GLU A 106 8.56 13.76 -19.84
C GLU A 106 8.26 13.35 -18.39
N LEU A 107 8.07 14.33 -17.50
CA LEU A 107 7.68 14.06 -16.12
C LEU A 107 6.27 13.47 -16.03
N HIS A 108 5.32 13.93 -16.85
CA HIS A 108 3.98 13.34 -16.92
C HIS A 108 4.02 11.88 -17.34
N GLU A 109 4.79 11.56 -18.39
CA GLU A 109 4.88 10.19 -18.88
C GLU A 109 5.51 9.25 -17.84
N ARG A 110 6.54 9.72 -17.14
CA ARG A 110 7.13 8.96 -16.02
C ARG A 110 6.20 8.78 -14.85
N SER A 111 5.49 9.85 -14.48
CA SER A 111 4.49 9.78 -13.42
C SER A 111 3.48 8.68 -13.74
N ARG A 112 3.01 8.60 -14.99
CA ARG A 112 2.07 7.57 -15.45
C ARG A 112 2.63 6.17 -15.24
N VAL A 113 3.82 5.89 -15.76
CA VAL A 113 4.48 4.57 -15.65
C VAL A 113 4.72 4.19 -14.18
N LEU A 114 5.29 5.09 -13.39
CA LEU A 114 5.68 4.80 -12.01
C LEU A 114 4.49 4.72 -11.03
N THR A 115 3.32 5.22 -11.43
CA THR A 115 2.10 5.06 -10.62
C THR A 115 1.58 3.62 -10.66
N GLU A 116 1.92 2.85 -11.70
CA GLU A 116 1.53 1.44 -11.84
C GLU A 116 2.56 0.48 -11.20
N GLU A 117 3.78 0.96 -10.97
CA GLU A 117 4.89 0.19 -10.36
C GLU A 117 4.79 0.09 -8.84
N ASN A 118 5.45 -0.90 -8.25
CA ASN A 118 5.57 -1.03 -6.79
C ASN A 118 6.21 0.21 -6.16
N LEU A 119 5.71 0.65 -5.00
CA LEU A 119 6.21 1.85 -4.32
C LEU A 119 7.68 1.75 -3.87
N PHE A 120 8.15 0.54 -3.60
CA PHE A 120 9.55 0.27 -3.27
C PHE A 120 10.46 0.12 -4.50
N ASN A 121 9.95 0.33 -5.72
CA ASN A 121 10.79 0.35 -6.91
C ASN A 121 11.77 1.54 -6.80
N PRO A 122 13.10 1.32 -6.91
CA PRO A 122 14.10 2.40 -6.78
C PRO A 122 13.85 3.58 -7.73
N LEU A 123 13.23 3.33 -8.89
CA LEU A 123 12.89 4.36 -9.87
C LEU A 123 11.88 5.38 -9.34
N VAL A 124 11.05 5.03 -8.35
CA VAL A 124 10.13 5.97 -7.69
C VAL A 124 10.93 7.03 -6.92
N GLY A 125 11.92 6.60 -6.12
CA GLY A 125 12.81 7.51 -5.40
C GLY A 125 13.64 8.38 -6.34
N ILE A 126 14.21 7.78 -7.39
CA ILE A 126 14.95 8.54 -8.42
C ILE A 126 14.06 9.58 -9.10
N TYR A 127 12.82 9.23 -9.43
CA TYR A 127 11.87 10.16 -10.03
C TYR A 127 11.53 11.34 -9.11
N LEU A 128 11.27 11.08 -7.83
CA LEU A 128 10.99 12.13 -6.85
C LEU A 128 12.21 13.01 -6.59
N ASN A 129 13.41 12.44 -6.55
CA ASN A 129 14.67 13.19 -6.48
C ASN A 129 14.86 14.10 -7.70
N ASN A 130 14.66 13.56 -8.90
CA ASN A 130 14.73 14.36 -10.13
C ASN A 130 13.74 15.51 -10.10
N LEU A 131 12.49 15.27 -9.67
CA LEU A 131 11.49 16.33 -9.50
C LEU A 131 11.90 17.38 -8.46
N TYR A 132 12.44 16.94 -7.33
CA TYR A 132 12.91 17.82 -6.27
C TYR A 132 14.05 18.74 -6.75
N MET A 133 15.00 18.20 -7.52
CA MET A 133 16.07 19.02 -8.09
C MET A 133 15.53 19.96 -9.17
N LEU A 134 14.62 19.47 -10.01
CA LEU A 134 14.02 20.27 -11.08
C LEU A 134 13.15 21.42 -10.55
N LYS A 135 12.32 21.21 -9.52
CA LYS A 135 11.51 22.29 -8.94
C LYS A 135 12.36 23.40 -8.32
N ASN A 136 13.54 23.06 -7.80
CA ASN A 136 14.47 24.03 -7.23
C ASN A 136 15.08 24.92 -8.32
N SER A 137 15.20 24.39 -9.55
CA SER A 137 15.73 25.12 -10.72
C SER A 137 14.66 25.81 -11.59
N PHE A 138 13.46 25.23 -11.64
CA PHE A 138 12.29 25.64 -12.41
C PHE A 138 11.07 25.71 -11.48
N LYS A 139 10.74 26.91 -10.99
CA LYS A 139 9.70 27.12 -9.96
C LYS A 139 8.31 26.69 -10.41
N GLU A 140 8.07 26.67 -11.72
CA GLU A 140 6.84 26.22 -12.36
C GLU A 140 6.51 24.75 -12.03
N LEU A 141 7.52 23.97 -11.62
CA LEU A 141 7.38 22.55 -11.28
C LEU A 141 7.05 22.30 -9.80
N GLU A 142 6.98 23.33 -8.96
CA GLU A 142 6.69 23.17 -7.53
C GLU A 142 5.33 22.47 -7.29
N MET A 143 4.27 22.89 -7.98
CA MET A 143 2.98 22.21 -7.89
C MET A 143 3.04 20.79 -8.42
N PHE A 144 3.81 20.54 -9.47
CA PHE A 144 3.97 19.21 -10.06
C PHE A 144 4.63 18.23 -9.07
N TYR A 145 5.68 18.68 -8.38
CA TYR A 145 6.34 17.92 -7.32
C TYR A 145 5.37 17.60 -6.18
N ARG A 146 4.68 18.61 -5.64
CA ARG A 146 3.72 18.41 -4.55
C ARG A 146 2.61 17.43 -4.91
N ASN A 147 2.07 17.55 -6.12
CA ASN A 147 1.05 16.63 -6.63
C ASN A 147 1.59 15.20 -6.77
N SER A 148 2.86 15.04 -7.18
CA SER A 148 3.50 13.73 -7.27
C SER A 148 3.73 13.12 -5.89
N CYS A 149 4.23 13.89 -4.92
CA CYS A 149 4.37 13.45 -3.53
C CYS A 149 3.02 12.96 -2.97
N LYS A 150 1.97 13.77 -3.10
CA LYS A 150 0.63 13.43 -2.62
C LYS A 150 0.06 12.15 -3.26
N LYS A 151 0.35 11.90 -4.54
CA LYS A 151 -0.05 10.65 -5.20
C LYS A 151 0.61 9.43 -4.57
N PHE A 152 1.91 9.49 -4.30
CA PHE A 152 2.63 8.36 -3.68
C PHE A 152 2.29 8.20 -2.20
N GLU A 153 2.06 9.31 -1.49
CA GLU A 153 1.54 9.31 -0.11
C GLU A 153 0.20 8.55 -0.03
N ASN A 154 -0.78 8.92 -0.87
CA ASN A 154 -2.08 8.20 -0.92
C ASN A 154 -1.92 6.70 -1.20
N ARG A 155 -0.96 6.31 -2.05
CA ARG A 155 -0.69 4.89 -2.33
C ARG A 155 -0.06 4.18 -1.14
N PHE A 156 0.79 4.86 -0.40
CA PHE A 156 1.40 4.33 0.82
C PHE A 156 0.33 4.13 1.90
N ASP A 157 -0.59 5.09 2.05
CA ASP A 157 -1.73 4.97 2.97
C ASP A 157 -2.63 3.77 2.62
N LEU A 158 -2.87 3.50 1.34
CA LEU A 158 -3.60 2.31 0.91
C LEU A 158 -2.89 1.01 1.29
N LEU A 159 -1.55 0.93 1.17
CA LEU A 159 -0.80 -0.25 1.63
C LEU A 159 -0.94 -0.46 3.14
N VAL A 160 -0.86 0.62 3.91
CA VAL A 160 -1.04 0.59 5.37
C VAL A 160 -2.46 0.15 5.74
N GLN A 161 -3.47 0.65 5.03
CA GLN A 161 -4.85 0.21 5.21
C GLN A 161 -5.00 -1.29 4.92
N CYS A 162 -4.45 -1.79 3.82
CA CYS A 162 -4.46 -3.22 3.50
C CYS A 162 -3.81 -4.06 4.61
N ALA A 163 -2.69 -3.60 5.19
CA ALA A 163 -2.08 -4.29 6.32
C ALA A 163 -3.01 -4.33 7.55
N ARG A 164 -3.69 -3.22 7.88
CA ARG A 164 -4.65 -3.18 9.00
C ARG A 164 -5.83 -4.13 8.80
N GLU A 165 -6.26 -4.33 7.56
CA GLU A 165 -7.34 -5.28 7.22
C GLU A 165 -6.85 -6.74 7.24
N LEU A 166 -5.58 -6.99 6.87
CA LEU A 166 -4.98 -8.32 6.85
C LEU A 166 -4.58 -8.84 8.24
N ILE A 167 -4.09 -7.98 9.13
CA ILE A 167 -3.58 -8.39 10.46
C ILE A 167 -4.59 -9.24 11.26
N PRO A 168 -5.88 -8.86 11.35
CA PRO A 168 -6.88 -9.65 12.07
C PRO A 168 -7.17 -11.04 11.47
N THR A 169 -6.80 -11.28 10.20
CA THR A 169 -7.08 -12.56 9.51
C THR A 169 -6.11 -13.67 9.91
N ASN A 170 -5.00 -13.34 10.57
CA ASN A 170 -3.93 -14.27 10.95
C ASN A 170 -3.24 -15.00 9.77
N ASP A 171 -3.40 -14.55 8.52
CA ASP A 171 -2.58 -15.04 7.40
C ASP A 171 -1.18 -14.40 7.49
N PHE A 172 -0.32 -15.00 8.31
CA PHE A 172 1.02 -14.48 8.60
C PHE A 172 1.92 -14.35 7.37
N LYS A 173 1.67 -15.13 6.32
CA LYS A 173 2.42 -15.00 5.08
C LYS A 173 2.07 -13.71 4.37
N GLN A 174 0.78 -13.45 4.17
CA GLN A 174 0.32 -12.19 3.56
C GLN A 174 0.68 -10.98 4.42
N ILE A 175 0.59 -11.10 5.76
CA ILE A 175 0.99 -10.06 6.70
C ILE A 175 2.49 -9.75 6.57
N ALA A 176 3.36 -10.76 6.52
CA ALA A 176 4.80 -10.54 6.37
C ALA A 176 5.13 -9.84 5.04
N ASP A 177 4.49 -10.26 3.94
CA ASP A 177 4.68 -9.67 2.62
C ASP A 177 4.25 -8.18 2.59
N ILE A 178 3.07 -7.84 3.15
CA ILE A 178 2.59 -6.45 3.15
C ILE A 178 3.44 -5.56 4.07
N ILE A 179 3.87 -6.04 5.25
CA ILE A 179 4.74 -5.28 6.15
C ILE A 179 6.11 -5.02 5.51
N LEU A 180 6.67 -6.01 4.81
CA LEU A 180 7.92 -5.83 4.05
C LEU A 180 7.76 -4.77 2.95
N ASN A 181 6.62 -4.78 2.25
CA ASN A 181 6.33 -3.79 1.22
C ASN A 181 6.21 -2.37 1.81
N ILE A 182 5.55 -2.21 2.97
CA ILE A 182 5.46 -0.93 3.68
C ILE A 182 6.85 -0.47 4.10
N SER A 183 7.65 -1.34 4.71
CA SER A 183 9.03 -1.02 5.14
C SER A 183 9.92 -0.54 3.99
N LYS A 184 9.93 -1.25 2.87
CA LYS A 184 10.73 -0.84 1.71
C LYS A 184 10.20 0.44 1.08
N SER A 185 8.88 0.65 1.07
CA SER A 185 8.27 1.85 0.52
C SER A 185 8.54 3.08 1.39
N SER A 186 8.51 2.94 2.72
CA SER A 186 8.82 4.04 3.64
C SER A 186 10.27 4.50 3.45
N TYR A 187 11.22 3.57 3.27
CA TYR A 187 12.61 3.88 2.97
C TYR A 187 12.76 4.72 1.70
N VAL A 188 12.08 4.34 0.60
CA VAL A 188 12.15 5.05 -0.68
C VAL A 188 11.51 6.44 -0.61
N LEU A 189 10.44 6.59 0.19
CA LEU A 189 9.63 7.81 0.22
C LEU A 189 10.05 8.81 1.32
N LYS A 190 10.81 8.37 2.33
CA LYS A 190 11.21 9.18 3.50
C LYS A 190 11.76 10.55 3.13
N ASP A 191 12.69 10.59 2.18
CA ASP A 191 13.38 11.84 1.81
C ASP A 191 12.45 12.89 1.20
N HIS A 192 11.25 12.49 0.76
CA HIS A 192 10.28 13.35 0.10
C HIS A 192 8.99 13.59 0.89
N LEU A 193 8.57 12.60 1.69
CA LEU A 193 7.35 12.67 2.50
C LEU A 193 7.67 12.94 3.99
N GLY A 194 8.94 12.89 4.39
CA GLY A 194 9.37 13.17 5.76
C GLY A 194 9.25 11.96 6.69
N GLU A 195 9.46 12.20 7.99
CA GLU A 195 9.47 11.15 9.01
C GLU A 195 8.09 10.50 9.23
N GLN A 196 7.00 11.14 8.79
CA GLN A 196 5.63 10.64 8.94
C GLN A 196 5.39 9.27 8.28
N VAL A 197 6.10 8.96 7.18
CA VAL A 197 6.01 7.63 6.55
C VAL A 197 6.75 6.55 7.36
N GLU A 198 7.84 6.91 8.04
CA GLU A 198 8.50 6.00 8.98
C GLU A 198 7.66 5.80 10.23
N GLU A 199 7.09 6.87 10.80
CA GLU A 199 6.18 6.79 11.93
C GLU A 199 4.98 5.89 11.62
N THR A 200 4.37 6.07 10.45
CA THR A 200 3.23 5.25 10.00
C THR A 200 3.62 3.77 9.85
N TYR A 201 4.82 3.49 9.33
CA TYR A 201 5.35 2.12 9.30
C TYR A 201 5.51 1.55 10.71
N HIS A 202 6.15 2.28 11.63
CA HIS A 202 6.35 1.84 13.02
C HIS A 202 5.02 1.57 13.72
N ASN A 203 4.04 2.47 13.57
CA ASN A 203 2.70 2.32 14.14
C ASN A 203 1.98 1.07 13.59
N THR A 204 2.23 0.71 12.32
CA THR A 204 1.67 -0.50 11.71
C THR A 204 2.32 -1.76 12.27
N VAL A 205 3.64 -1.74 12.49
CA VAL A 205 4.37 -2.84 13.16
C VAL A 205 3.93 -2.98 14.61
N GLU A 206 3.77 -1.87 15.34
CA GLU A 206 3.29 -1.88 16.71
C GLU A 206 1.88 -2.47 16.80
N TYR A 207 0.99 -2.11 15.88
CA TYR A 207 -0.34 -2.71 15.80
C TYR A 207 -0.30 -4.24 15.58
N LEU A 208 0.59 -4.72 14.70
CA LEU A 208 0.82 -6.16 14.53
C LEU A 208 1.34 -6.81 15.82
N LEU A 209 2.31 -6.20 16.49
CA LEU A 209 2.88 -6.73 17.73
C LEU A 209 1.83 -6.79 18.86
N GLN A 210 1.00 -5.77 18.99
CA GLN A 210 -0.11 -5.76 19.94
C GLN A 210 -1.13 -6.86 19.62
N HIS A 211 -1.47 -7.05 18.33
CA HIS A 211 -2.36 -8.14 17.91
C HIS A 211 -1.78 -9.52 18.24
N LEU A 212 -0.48 -9.73 17.98
CA LEU A 212 0.22 -10.97 18.33
C LEU A 212 0.28 -11.20 19.84
N SER A 213 0.51 -10.16 20.64
CA SER A 213 0.52 -10.24 22.11
C SER A 213 -0.86 -10.66 22.62
N ASN A 214 -1.92 -10.00 22.16
CA ASN A 214 -3.29 -10.33 22.54
C ASN A 214 -3.67 -11.76 22.11
N PHE A 215 -3.26 -12.17 20.91
CA PHE A 215 -3.47 -13.53 20.45
C PHE A 215 -2.75 -14.55 21.36
N SER A 216 -1.50 -14.28 21.75
CA SER A 216 -0.74 -15.12 22.65
C SER A 216 -1.35 -15.18 24.06
N GLU A 217 -1.77 -14.05 24.62
CA GLU A 217 -2.40 -13.98 25.96
C GLU A 217 -3.74 -14.72 26.00
N ASN A 218 -4.52 -14.67 24.93
CA ASN A 218 -5.76 -15.43 24.84
C ASN A 218 -5.52 -16.92 24.58
N ALA A 219 -4.45 -17.27 23.87
CA ALA A 219 -4.08 -18.65 23.61
C ALA A 219 -3.49 -19.34 24.86
N ASP A 220 -2.67 -18.66 25.67
CA ASP A 220 -1.92 -19.30 26.76
C ASP A 220 -2.80 -20.05 27.79
N PRO A 221 -3.92 -19.50 28.29
CA PRO A 221 -4.84 -20.24 29.15
C PRO A 221 -5.43 -21.49 28.47
N LEU A 222 -5.72 -21.43 27.17
CA LEU A 222 -6.21 -22.57 26.39
C LEU A 222 -5.11 -23.63 26.22
N LEU A 223 -3.86 -23.20 25.99
CA LEU A 223 -2.69 -24.08 25.88
C LEU A 223 -2.39 -24.79 27.21
N GLN A 224 -2.50 -24.08 28.33
CA GLN A 224 -2.37 -24.66 29.68
C GLN A 224 -3.45 -25.72 29.94
N LYS A 225 -4.70 -25.46 29.55
CA LYS A 225 -5.79 -26.46 29.63
C LYS A 225 -5.50 -27.70 28.79
N CYS A 226 -4.80 -27.54 27.66
CA CYS A 226 -4.37 -28.64 26.80
C CYS A 226 -3.17 -29.45 27.35
N LYS A 227 -2.66 -29.15 28.55
CA LYS A 227 -1.52 -29.84 29.21
C LYS A 227 -0.28 -29.96 28.32
N LEU A 228 0.05 -28.88 27.63
CA LEU A 228 1.29 -28.79 26.87
C LEU A 228 2.45 -28.51 27.83
N ASP A 229 3.03 -29.57 28.42
CA ASP A 229 4.19 -29.45 29.31
C ASP A 229 5.41 -28.85 28.57
N SER A 230 6.00 -27.81 29.15
CA SER A 230 7.15 -27.07 28.61
C SER A 230 8.50 -27.83 28.72
N GLN A 231 8.48 -29.06 29.23
CA GLN A 231 9.67 -29.89 29.46
C GLN A 231 9.87 -31.00 28.40
N GLU A 232 8.99 -31.10 27.40
CA GLU A 232 9.15 -32.08 26.32
C GLU A 232 10.29 -31.66 25.38
N THR A 233 11.31 -32.51 25.27
CA THR A 233 12.43 -32.31 24.33
C THR A 233 12.01 -32.81 22.96
N PHE A 234 11.89 -31.90 21.99
CA PHE A 234 11.59 -32.23 20.60
C PHE A 234 12.82 -32.02 19.73
N THR A 235 12.94 -32.83 18.67
CA THR A 235 14.11 -32.78 17.77
C THR A 235 13.89 -31.93 16.53
N ASP A 236 12.64 -31.70 16.10
CA ASP A 236 12.30 -30.76 15.03
C ASP A 236 10.94 -30.06 15.22
N LEU A 237 10.73 -28.96 14.48
CA LEU A 237 9.52 -28.12 14.53
C LEU A 237 8.25 -28.84 14.05
N ASN A 238 8.35 -29.77 13.11
CA ASN A 238 7.19 -30.55 12.66
C ASN A 238 6.75 -31.55 13.72
N GLU A 239 7.68 -32.12 14.48
CA GLU A 239 7.41 -32.98 15.63
C GLU A 239 6.67 -32.21 16.74
N ILE A 240 7.14 -30.98 17.05
CA ILE A 240 6.47 -30.07 17.98
C ILE A 240 5.04 -29.77 17.51
N TYR A 241 4.90 -29.34 16.25
CA TYR A 241 3.60 -28.97 15.67
C TYR A 241 2.63 -30.16 15.66
N ASN A 242 3.08 -31.34 15.24
CA ASN A 242 2.22 -32.52 15.21
C ASN A 242 1.79 -32.97 16.61
N ASN A 243 2.71 -32.95 17.59
CA ASN A 243 2.36 -33.28 18.97
C ASN A 243 1.40 -32.25 19.59
N PHE A 244 1.61 -30.96 19.30
CA PHE A 244 0.69 -29.89 19.66
C PHE A 244 -0.73 -30.14 19.14
N ILE A 245 -0.86 -30.44 17.84
CA ILE A 245 -2.15 -30.76 17.21
C ILE A 245 -2.79 -32.00 17.87
N ILE A 246 -2.02 -33.06 18.14
CA ILE A 246 -2.53 -34.29 18.79
C ILE A 246 -3.08 -33.98 20.19
N LYS A 247 -2.34 -33.19 20.97
CA LYS A 247 -2.74 -32.81 22.33
C LYS A 247 -4.00 -31.94 22.35
N ILE A 248 -4.12 -31.00 21.40
CA ILE A 248 -5.36 -30.22 21.24
C ILE A 248 -6.52 -31.13 20.85
N ILE A 249 -6.36 -32.03 19.88
CA ILE A 249 -7.43 -32.97 19.49
C ILE A 249 -7.85 -33.84 20.68
N LYS A 250 -6.89 -34.29 21.50
CA LYS A 250 -7.16 -35.05 22.72
C LYS A 250 -7.96 -34.22 23.73
N TYR A 251 -7.54 -32.99 24.02
CA TYR A 251 -8.27 -32.07 24.89
C TYR A 251 -9.70 -31.82 24.38
N PHE A 252 -9.87 -31.65 23.07
CA PHE A 252 -11.17 -31.53 22.42
C PHE A 252 -12.08 -32.74 22.67
N GLY A 253 -11.51 -33.95 22.66
CA GLY A 253 -12.22 -35.17 23.05
C GLY A 253 -12.57 -35.22 24.54
N GLU A 254 -11.67 -34.75 25.41
CA GLU A 254 -11.90 -34.66 26.85
C GLU A 254 -13.04 -33.68 27.19
N ILE A 255 -13.20 -32.59 26.44
CA ILE A 255 -14.33 -31.67 26.59
C ILE A 255 -15.67 -32.39 26.39
N ASN A 256 -15.81 -33.20 25.33
CA ASN A 256 -17.05 -33.95 25.11
C ASN A 256 -17.38 -34.87 26.30
N VAL A 257 -16.37 -35.57 26.83
CA VAL A 257 -16.56 -36.46 28.00
C VAL A 257 -16.98 -35.66 29.23
N LYS A 258 -16.36 -34.51 29.49
CA LYS A 258 -16.72 -33.63 30.62
C LYS A 258 -18.15 -33.10 30.51
N ILE A 259 -18.58 -32.71 29.32
CA ILE A 259 -19.96 -32.24 29.08
C ILE A 259 -20.96 -33.37 29.39
N GLU A 260 -20.69 -34.60 28.92
CA GLU A 260 -21.53 -35.76 29.25
C GLU A 260 -21.58 -36.06 30.75
N GLU A 261 -20.45 -35.92 31.46
CA GLU A 261 -20.40 -36.10 32.92
C GLU A 261 -21.17 -35.02 33.68
N LEU A 262 -21.07 -33.76 33.24
CA LEU A 262 -21.75 -32.62 33.82
C LEU A 262 -23.27 -32.77 33.74
N PHE A 263 -23.80 -33.16 32.58
CA PHE A 263 -25.22 -33.45 32.42
C PHE A 263 -25.69 -34.60 33.33
N LYS A 264 -24.90 -35.67 33.45
CA LYS A 264 -25.24 -36.82 34.32
C LYS A 264 -25.27 -36.48 35.81
N ARG A 265 -24.41 -35.57 36.28
CA ARG A 265 -24.25 -35.28 37.71
C ARG A 265 -25.13 -34.15 38.21
N SER A 266 -25.22 -33.07 37.44
CA SER A 266 -25.73 -31.79 37.93
C SER A 266 -26.87 -31.23 37.08
N ARG A 267 -27.27 -31.94 36.00
CA ARG A 267 -28.37 -31.59 35.09
C ARG A 267 -28.39 -30.10 34.72
N ASP A 268 -29.38 -29.35 35.22
CA ASP A 268 -29.66 -27.95 34.92
C ASP A 268 -28.65 -26.97 35.56
N LEU A 269 -28.02 -27.35 36.67
CA LEU A 269 -27.00 -26.53 37.34
C LEU A 269 -25.65 -26.49 36.60
N ALA A 270 -25.48 -27.26 35.52
CA ALA A 270 -24.22 -27.35 34.78
C ALA A 270 -24.14 -26.48 33.52
N LEU A 271 -25.20 -25.75 33.16
CA LEU A 271 -25.29 -25.05 31.86
C LEU A 271 -24.21 -23.98 31.67
N GLU A 272 -23.85 -23.23 32.73
CA GLU A 272 -22.78 -22.22 32.64
C GLU A 272 -21.40 -22.85 32.40
N ASP A 273 -21.13 -24.00 32.99
CA ASP A 273 -19.85 -24.70 32.82
C ASP A 273 -19.78 -25.41 31.46
N ILE A 274 -20.91 -25.90 30.96
CA ILE A 274 -21.02 -26.43 29.59
C ILE A 274 -20.79 -25.30 28.58
N GLN A 275 -21.36 -24.10 28.80
CA GLN A 275 -21.14 -22.95 27.92
C GLN A 275 -19.65 -22.60 27.83
N LYS A 276 -18.93 -22.51 28.95
CA LYS A 276 -17.49 -22.24 28.96
C LYS A 276 -16.68 -23.29 28.19
N LEU A 277 -17.10 -24.55 28.25
CA LEU A 277 -16.46 -25.65 27.51
C LEU A 277 -16.75 -25.57 26.01
N VAL A 278 -17.94 -25.13 25.60
CA VAL A 278 -18.27 -24.87 24.20
C VAL A 278 -17.49 -23.66 23.68
N ASP A 279 -17.37 -22.60 24.47
CA ASP A 279 -16.58 -21.41 24.13
C ASP A 279 -15.10 -21.78 23.92
N ASP A 280 -14.53 -22.65 24.78
CA ASP A 280 -13.18 -23.20 24.60
C ASP A 280 -13.06 -23.96 23.26
N MET A 281 -14.08 -24.74 22.88
CA MET A 281 -14.10 -25.47 21.61
C MET A 281 -14.17 -24.54 20.40
N ASP A 282 -15.00 -23.49 20.46
CA ASP A 282 -15.14 -22.48 19.41
C ASP A 282 -13.84 -21.69 19.23
N ALA A 283 -13.19 -21.29 20.34
CA ALA A 283 -11.91 -20.60 20.32
C ALA A 283 -10.81 -21.45 19.65
N ILE A 284 -10.70 -22.75 19.99
CA ILE A 284 -9.73 -23.65 19.37
C ILE A 284 -9.98 -23.82 17.86
N ARG A 285 -11.25 -23.83 17.45
CA ARG A 285 -11.65 -24.00 16.04
C ARG A 285 -11.38 -22.78 15.17
N THR A 286 -11.00 -21.63 15.75
CA THR A 286 -10.52 -20.47 14.97
C THR A 286 -9.20 -20.74 14.26
N ILE A 287 -8.46 -21.80 14.65
CA ILE A 287 -7.22 -22.23 14.00
C ILE A 287 -7.57 -23.16 12.81
N PRO A 288 -7.29 -22.78 11.55
CA PRO A 288 -7.79 -23.49 10.36
C PRO A 288 -7.42 -24.99 10.30
N GLU A 289 -6.20 -25.35 10.68
CA GLU A 289 -5.76 -26.75 10.65
C GLU A 289 -6.43 -27.62 11.71
N LEU A 290 -6.96 -27.01 12.77
CA LEU A 290 -7.69 -27.69 13.83
C LEU A 290 -9.18 -27.75 13.55
N GLU A 291 -9.74 -26.79 12.82
CA GLU A 291 -11.15 -26.79 12.42
C GLU A 291 -11.53 -28.10 11.72
N SER A 292 -10.77 -28.48 10.69
CA SER A 292 -11.01 -29.69 9.89
C SER A 292 -10.81 -30.97 10.70
N LYS A 293 -9.79 -31.00 11.59
CA LYS A 293 -9.45 -32.17 12.40
C LYS A 293 -10.38 -32.39 13.59
N THR A 294 -11.05 -31.34 14.06
CA THR A 294 -11.95 -31.40 15.23
C THR A 294 -13.44 -31.38 14.85
N ALA A 295 -13.80 -31.15 13.58
CA ALA A 295 -15.18 -30.99 13.12
C ALA A 295 -16.11 -32.13 13.54
N GLY A 296 -15.69 -33.39 13.34
CA GLY A 296 -16.52 -34.55 13.69
C GLY A 296 -16.84 -34.63 15.18
N THR A 297 -15.87 -34.30 16.05
CA THR A 297 -16.06 -34.27 17.50
C THR A 297 -16.94 -33.10 17.90
N TYR A 298 -16.68 -31.91 17.34
CA TYR A 298 -17.46 -30.70 17.61
C TYR A 298 -18.96 -30.91 17.36
N TYR A 299 -19.33 -31.33 16.15
CA TYR A 299 -20.74 -31.52 15.81
C TYR A 299 -21.40 -32.60 16.66
N ARG A 300 -20.67 -33.68 17.01
CA ARG A 300 -21.18 -34.70 17.92
C ARG A 300 -21.48 -34.12 19.30
N THR A 301 -20.57 -33.32 19.85
CA THR A 301 -20.78 -32.65 21.15
C THR A 301 -22.00 -31.73 21.10
N VAL A 302 -22.15 -30.93 20.04
CA VAL A 302 -23.31 -30.03 19.87
C VAL A 302 -24.63 -30.81 19.78
N GLU A 303 -24.66 -31.92 19.03
CA GLU A 303 -25.85 -32.78 18.97
C GLU A 303 -26.16 -33.44 20.32
N ASN A 304 -25.14 -33.87 21.06
CA ASN A 304 -25.32 -34.41 22.41
C ASN A 304 -25.96 -33.36 23.34
N ILE A 305 -25.42 -32.13 23.36
CA ILE A 305 -25.99 -31.01 24.14
C ILE A 305 -27.46 -30.78 23.75
N ARG A 306 -27.77 -30.77 22.45
CA ARG A 306 -29.14 -30.61 21.97
C ARG A 306 -30.06 -31.72 22.50
N GLY A 307 -29.62 -32.97 22.48
CA GLY A 307 -30.37 -34.10 23.05
C GLY A 307 -30.69 -33.89 24.53
N TYR A 308 -29.70 -33.51 25.33
CA TYR A 308 -29.90 -33.24 26.76
C TYR A 308 -30.86 -32.06 27.01
N MET A 309 -30.81 -31.01 26.18
CA MET A 309 -31.75 -29.89 26.29
C MET A 309 -33.20 -30.31 25.98
N GLN A 310 -33.41 -31.23 25.03
CA GLN A 310 -34.73 -31.78 24.75
C GLN A 310 -35.26 -32.62 25.92
N GLU A 311 -34.40 -33.41 26.57
CA GLU A 311 -34.77 -34.16 27.78
C GLU A 311 -35.21 -33.21 28.91
N LEU A 312 -34.44 -32.16 29.19
CA LEU A 312 -34.80 -31.15 30.19
C LEU A 312 -36.11 -30.44 29.86
N GLN A 313 -36.34 -30.14 28.57
CA GLN A 313 -37.61 -29.57 28.12
C GLN A 313 -38.78 -30.51 28.39
N ILE A 314 -38.65 -31.80 28.06
CA ILE A 314 -39.68 -32.81 28.32
C ILE A 314 -39.95 -32.94 29.83
N GLU A 315 -38.90 -32.95 30.67
CA GLU A 315 -39.05 -33.00 32.13
C GLU A 315 -39.79 -31.77 32.67
N ALA A 316 -39.46 -30.57 32.18
CA ALA A 316 -40.15 -29.33 32.56
C ALA A 316 -41.63 -29.33 32.13
N GLU A 317 -41.91 -29.78 30.91
CA GLU A 317 -43.28 -29.93 30.41
C GLU A 317 -44.07 -30.95 31.25
N GLN A 318 -43.47 -32.09 31.61
CA GLN A 318 -44.11 -33.09 32.48
C GLN A 318 -44.42 -32.55 33.88
N LEU A 319 -43.55 -31.71 34.45
CA LEU A 319 -43.83 -31.04 35.73
C LEU A 319 -45.00 -30.05 35.63
N LEU A 320 -45.19 -29.41 34.48
CA LEU A 320 -46.29 -28.48 34.24
C LEU A 320 -47.63 -29.19 33.96
N PHE A 321 -47.61 -30.41 33.39
CA PHE A 321 -48.81 -31.13 32.93
C PHE A 321 -49.23 -32.34 33.78
N ASN A 322 -48.58 -32.60 34.93
CA ASN A 322 -48.91 -33.73 35.82
C ASN A 322 -49.61 -33.27 37.13
N PRO A 323 -50.96 -33.11 37.15
CA PRO A 323 -51.74 -32.65 38.32
C PRO A 323 -52.07 -33.76 39.34
N LEU A 324 -51.17 -34.72 39.59
CA LEU A 324 -51.42 -35.82 40.53
C LEU A 324 -50.46 -35.83 41.72
N THR A 325 -50.50 -34.75 42.50
CA THR A 325 -50.68 -34.81 43.95
C THR A 325 -51.68 -33.72 44.32
N GLY A 326 -52.94 -33.93 43.91
CA GLY A 326 -54.08 -33.30 44.55
C GLY A 326 -54.23 -33.90 45.94
N ASP A 327 -54.03 -33.06 46.96
CA ASP A 327 -54.79 -33.03 48.22
C ASP A 327 -54.18 -31.94 49.09
N PHE A 328 -54.42 -30.69 48.74
CA PHE A 328 -54.44 -29.59 49.70
C PHE A 328 -55.25 -28.46 49.06
N TRP A 329 -56.23 -27.95 49.81
CA TRP A 329 -57.17 -26.87 49.48
C TRP A 329 -58.48 -27.27 48.79
N MET A 330 -59.42 -27.83 49.57
CA MET A 330 -60.84 -27.40 49.63
C MET A 330 -61.38 -27.82 51.01
N ASP A 331 -61.33 -26.93 52.00
CA ASP A 331 -62.46 -26.09 52.43
C ASP A 331 -63.54 -26.91 53.17
N ASP A 332 -63.33 -27.06 54.48
CA ASP A 332 -64.32 -27.57 55.45
C ASP A 332 -65.37 -26.48 55.75
N SER A 333 -66.08 -26.05 54.71
CA SER A 333 -67.30 -25.27 54.84
C SER A 333 -68.43 -25.98 54.10
N CYS A 334 -68.95 -27.05 54.73
CA CYS A 334 -70.38 -27.42 54.77
C CYS A 334 -70.55 -28.90 55.17
N ARG A 335 -70.63 -29.20 56.46
CA ARG A 335 -71.53 -30.25 56.96
C ARG A 335 -72.13 -29.88 58.33
N SER A 336 -73.42 -29.55 58.25
CA SER A 336 -74.49 -29.63 59.27
C SER A 336 -74.51 -28.58 60.38
#